data_AF-A0A7Y2JGR3-F1
#
_entry.id   AF-A0A7Y2JGR3-F1
#
_cell.length_a   1.000
_cell.length_b   1.000
_cell.length_c   1.000
_cell.angle_alpha   90.00
_cell.angle_beta   90.00
_cell.angle_gamma   90.00
#
_symmetry.space_group_name_H-M   'P 1'
#
loop_
_entity.id
_entity.type
_entity.pdbx_description
1 polymer ?
#
loop_
_entity_poly.entity_id
_entity_poly.type
_entity_poly.pdbx_seq_one_letter_code
_entity_poly.pdbx_strand_id
1 'polypeptide(L)'
;MSKLIKKAEEFVFDLFKNELDSSFIYHNYTHTERVLRSIREIIENSDIDKKDAEVLELAALLHDTGYINTIEGHEEESVKIATKFLKEQKADDKIIDAVNECIMATKFKNTPETELGKIIRDADSSHFGKKYFNEASEFLRKELEFQGIANYTPIEWNNENIKILTKKHEYYTDYALKNWQPRKEKNLAKLIKTKKKRKVKLKTEELKAKYKAQYKNESPERGIQTFYRVALRNHIKLSDIADTKANILLSVNAIIISLVLANLISKLDTNPYLVYPTAVFTLSCVISMILSIIA
;
A
#
# COMPACT_ATOMS: atom_id res chain seq x y z
N MET A 1 -19.81 38.20 11.79
CA MET A 1 -20.57 37.08 11.18
C MET A 1 -22.03 37.49 11.11
N SER A 2 -22.63 37.48 9.92
CA SER A 2 -24.04 37.87 9.74
C SER A 2 -24.97 36.78 10.29
N LYS A 3 -26.21 37.15 10.64
CA LYS A 3 -27.23 36.20 11.10
C LYS A 3 -27.56 35.17 10.00
N LEU A 4 -27.44 35.55 8.73
CA LEU A 4 -27.72 34.69 7.59
C LEU A 4 -26.65 33.61 7.44
N ILE A 5 -25.37 33.96 7.54
CA ILE A 5 -24.24 33.02 7.49
C ILE A 5 -24.36 31.96 8.58
N LYS A 6 -24.66 32.36 9.83
CA LYS A 6 -24.81 31.40 10.94
C LYS A 6 -25.96 30.40 10.69
N LYS A 7 -27.08 30.87 10.14
CA LYS A 7 -28.18 29.98 9.76
C LYS A 7 -27.81 29.04 8.62
N ALA A 8 -26.98 29.50 7.67
CA ALA A 8 -26.48 28.66 6.60
C ALA A 8 -25.52 27.58 7.13
N GLU A 9 -24.62 27.94 8.06
CA GLU A 9 -23.74 26.99 8.76
C GLU A 9 -24.54 25.87 9.46
N GLU A 10 -25.58 26.24 10.22
CA GLU A 10 -26.49 25.29 10.90
C GLU A 10 -27.26 24.43 9.91
N PHE A 11 -27.83 25.04 8.87
CA PHE A 11 -28.58 24.34 7.82
C PHE A 11 -27.73 23.29 7.09
N VAL A 12 -26.52 23.66 6.64
CA VAL A 12 -25.65 22.74 5.90
C VAL A 12 -25.15 21.62 6.80
N PHE A 13 -24.85 21.91 8.07
CA PHE A 13 -24.48 20.89 9.03
C PHE A 13 -25.58 19.84 9.20
N ASP A 14 -26.82 20.29 9.43
CA ASP A 14 -27.96 19.38 9.59
C ASP A 14 -28.29 18.64 8.29
N LEU A 15 -28.18 19.30 7.14
CA LEU A 15 -28.40 18.69 5.83
C LEU A 15 -27.43 17.52 5.58
N PHE A 16 -26.12 17.76 5.73
CA PHE A 16 -25.13 16.70 5.52
C PHE A 16 -25.19 15.62 6.60
N LYS A 17 -25.50 15.97 7.84
CA LYS A 17 -25.64 14.99 8.91
C LYS A 17 -26.80 14.02 8.67
N ASN A 18 -27.91 14.50 8.10
CA ASN A 18 -29.14 13.73 7.96
C ASN A 18 -29.30 13.08 6.57
N GLU A 19 -28.79 13.69 5.51
CA GLU A 19 -29.09 13.31 4.13
C GLU A 19 -27.87 12.88 3.29
N LEU A 20 -26.64 13.30 3.66
CA LEU A 20 -25.45 12.91 2.90
C LEU A 20 -25.04 11.47 3.21
N ASP A 21 -24.79 10.69 2.17
CA ASP A 21 -24.32 9.31 2.33
C ASP A 21 -22.94 9.25 3.01
N SER A 22 -22.78 8.33 3.96
CA SER A 22 -21.54 8.14 4.72
C SER A 22 -20.30 7.79 3.88
N SER A 23 -20.49 7.41 2.61
CA SER A 23 -19.41 7.18 1.64
C SER A 23 -18.73 8.45 1.14
N PHE A 24 -19.33 9.64 1.35
CA PHE A 24 -18.72 10.95 1.05
C PHE A 24 -17.72 11.37 2.14
N ILE A 25 -16.51 10.82 2.05
CA ILE A 25 -15.45 11.07 3.03
C ILE A 25 -14.61 12.32 2.71
N TYR A 26 -14.70 12.87 1.51
CA TYR A 26 -14.06 14.11 1.10
C TYR A 26 -15.07 15.27 1.04
N HIS A 27 -16.13 15.17 0.23
CA HIS A 27 -17.15 16.23 0.06
C HIS A 27 -18.20 16.18 1.18
N ASN A 28 -17.76 16.45 2.41
CA ASN A 28 -18.61 16.54 3.60
C ASN A 28 -18.45 17.89 4.30
N TYR A 29 -19.12 18.07 5.44
CA TYR A 29 -19.09 19.32 6.20
C TYR A 29 -17.66 19.81 6.53
N THR A 30 -16.71 18.90 6.75
CA THR A 30 -15.30 19.28 7.01
C THR A 30 -14.66 19.92 5.77
N HIS A 31 -15.06 19.52 4.56
CA HIS A 31 -14.65 20.20 3.34
C HIS A 31 -15.24 21.60 3.25
N THR A 32 -16.55 21.74 3.46
CA THR A 32 -17.23 23.04 3.52
C THR A 32 -16.53 24.00 4.49
N GLU A 33 -16.21 23.56 5.71
CA GLU A 33 -15.48 24.38 6.68
C GLU A 33 -14.07 24.78 6.21
N ARG A 34 -13.36 23.88 5.50
CA ARG A 34 -12.04 24.19 4.92
C ARG A 34 -12.15 25.26 3.85
N VAL A 35 -13.14 25.17 2.96
CA VAL A 35 -13.39 26.15 1.90
C VAL A 35 -13.77 27.50 2.50
N LEU A 36 -14.70 27.52 3.46
CA LEU A 36 -15.10 28.74 4.17
C LEU A 36 -13.93 29.43 4.87
N ARG A 37 -13.06 28.67 5.54
CA ARG A 37 -11.85 29.22 6.16
C ARG A 37 -10.91 29.82 5.12
N SER A 38 -10.78 29.18 3.95
CA SER A 38 -9.95 29.69 2.86
C SER A 38 -10.54 30.93 2.20
N ILE A 39 -11.87 31.04 2.12
CA ILE A 39 -12.55 32.29 1.71
C ILE A 39 -12.28 33.41 2.69
N ARG A 40 -12.46 33.17 4.00
CA ARG A 40 -12.16 34.17 5.04
C ARG A 40 -10.69 34.61 5.00
N GLU A 41 -9.76 33.67 4.76
CA GLU A 41 -8.33 33.97 4.55
C GLU A 41 -8.10 34.91 3.35
N ILE A 42 -8.79 34.71 2.22
CA ILE A 42 -8.68 35.60 1.06
C ILE A 42 -9.31 36.97 1.35
N ILE A 43 -10.51 37.01 1.95
CA ILE A 43 -11.24 38.23 2.30
C ILE A 43 -10.43 39.11 3.25
N GLU A 44 -9.80 38.54 4.29
CA GLU A 44 -8.98 39.29 5.24
C GLU A 44 -7.74 39.93 4.61
N ASN A 45 -7.31 39.45 3.44
CA ASN A 45 -6.08 39.88 2.78
C ASN A 45 -6.34 40.55 1.41
N SER A 46 -7.60 40.81 1.08
CA SER A 46 -8.03 41.41 -0.19
C SER A 46 -9.03 42.54 0.07
N ASP A 47 -9.13 43.50 -0.84
CA ASP A 47 -10.12 44.59 -0.72
C ASP A 47 -11.47 44.12 -1.27
N ILE A 48 -12.24 43.44 -0.41
CA ILE A 48 -13.56 42.89 -0.73
C ILE A 48 -14.60 43.59 0.15
N ASP A 49 -15.67 44.07 -0.47
CA ASP A 49 -16.73 44.73 0.28
C ASP A 49 -17.53 43.75 1.14
N LYS A 50 -18.28 44.27 2.12
CA LYS A 50 -19.02 43.43 3.08
C LYS A 50 -20.12 42.59 2.45
N LYS A 51 -20.73 43.03 1.34
CA LYS A 51 -21.80 42.31 0.66
C LYS A 51 -21.21 41.16 -0.16
N ASP A 52 -20.13 41.42 -0.87
CA ASP A 52 -19.38 40.42 -1.64
C ASP A 52 -18.77 39.36 -0.71
N ALA A 53 -18.25 39.77 0.45
CA ALA A 53 -17.81 38.86 1.49
C ALA A 53 -18.95 37.95 2.00
N GLU A 54 -20.15 38.51 2.21
CA GLU A 54 -21.32 37.72 2.61
C GLU A 54 -21.75 36.72 1.52
N VAL A 55 -21.73 37.13 0.24
CA VAL A 55 -22.00 36.25 -0.91
C VAL A 55 -21.00 35.10 -0.95
N LEU A 56 -19.70 35.38 -0.82
CA LEU A 56 -18.65 34.36 -0.84
C LEU A 56 -18.80 33.36 0.32
N GLU A 57 -19.05 33.84 1.55
CA GLU A 57 -19.24 32.94 2.69
C GLU A 57 -20.47 32.05 2.52
N LEU A 58 -21.58 32.57 1.98
CA LEU A 58 -22.78 31.78 1.68
C LEU A 58 -22.54 30.76 0.57
N ALA A 59 -21.86 31.16 -0.50
CA ALA A 59 -21.47 30.25 -1.58
C ALA A 59 -20.55 29.13 -1.06
N ALA A 60 -19.57 29.46 -0.21
CA ALA A 60 -18.68 28.48 0.42
C ALA A 60 -19.46 27.42 1.21
N LEU A 61 -20.51 27.83 1.91
CA LEU A 61 -21.33 26.92 2.70
C LEU A 61 -22.21 26.03 1.82
N LEU A 62 -22.76 26.58 0.75
CA LEU A 62 -23.82 25.94 -0.04
C LEU A 62 -23.33 25.20 -1.28
N HIS A 63 -22.09 25.42 -1.75
CA HIS A 63 -21.61 24.93 -3.06
C HIS A 63 -21.71 23.42 -3.28
N ASP A 64 -21.53 22.63 -2.22
CA ASP A 64 -21.50 21.17 -2.27
C ASP A 64 -22.79 20.50 -1.77
N THR A 65 -23.82 21.28 -1.45
CA THR A 65 -25.07 20.74 -0.90
C THR A 65 -25.79 19.77 -1.85
N GLY A 66 -25.57 19.88 -3.15
CA GLY A 66 -26.14 19.02 -4.18
C GLY A 66 -25.63 17.57 -4.16
N TYR A 67 -24.52 17.27 -3.48
CA TYR A 67 -24.00 15.90 -3.35
C TYR A 67 -24.97 14.94 -2.66
N ILE A 68 -25.95 15.46 -1.90
CA ILE A 68 -27.04 14.65 -1.31
C ILE A 68 -27.93 13.99 -2.38
N ASN A 69 -27.98 14.57 -3.58
CA ASN A 69 -28.91 14.19 -4.65
C ASN A 69 -28.19 13.59 -5.86
N THR A 70 -27.07 14.17 -6.28
CA THR A 70 -26.31 13.69 -7.45
C THR A 70 -24.82 14.04 -7.33
N ILE A 71 -23.98 13.27 -8.02
CA ILE A 71 -22.53 13.54 -8.13
C ILE A 71 -22.24 14.35 -9.40
N GLU A 72 -22.75 13.89 -10.54
CA GLU A 72 -22.65 14.65 -11.79
C GLU A 72 -23.75 15.70 -11.83
N GLY A 73 -23.35 16.97 -11.96
CA GLY A 73 -24.26 18.10 -11.89
C GLY A 73 -24.70 18.48 -10.47
N HIS A 74 -23.86 18.17 -9.46
CA HIS A 74 -24.13 18.55 -8.08
C HIS A 74 -24.18 20.07 -7.94
N GLU A 75 -23.43 20.84 -8.74
CA GLU A 75 -23.43 22.30 -8.70
C GLU A 75 -24.82 22.87 -9.06
N GLU A 76 -25.48 22.33 -10.10
CA GLU A 76 -26.83 22.73 -10.48
C GLU A 76 -27.86 22.40 -9.39
N GLU A 77 -27.65 21.30 -8.67
CA GLU A 77 -28.53 20.89 -7.58
C GLU A 77 -28.28 21.72 -6.31
N SER A 78 -27.02 22.03 -6.01
CA SER A 78 -26.61 22.98 -4.97
C SER A 78 -27.26 24.34 -5.18
N VAL A 79 -27.32 24.84 -6.41
CA VAL A 79 -28.03 26.10 -6.74
C VAL A 79 -29.51 26.04 -6.37
N LYS A 80 -30.20 24.92 -6.61
CA LYS A 80 -31.61 24.77 -6.24
C LYS A 80 -31.80 24.79 -4.72
N ILE A 81 -30.96 24.03 -4.01
CA ILE A 81 -30.98 23.96 -2.54
C ILE A 81 -30.66 25.34 -1.93
N ALA A 82 -29.60 25.99 -2.41
CA ALA A 82 -29.18 27.32 -2.00
C ALA A 82 -30.28 28.36 -2.22
N THR A 83 -30.86 28.40 -3.43
CA THR A 83 -31.95 29.32 -3.76
C THR A 83 -33.15 29.14 -2.85
N LYS A 84 -33.55 27.88 -2.60
CA LYS A 84 -34.68 27.58 -1.72
C LYS A 84 -34.40 28.08 -0.29
N PHE A 85 -33.26 27.71 0.27
CA PHE A 85 -32.86 28.13 1.61
C PHE A 85 -32.80 29.66 1.75
N LEU A 86 -32.15 30.35 0.81
CA LEU A 86 -31.98 31.81 0.88
C LEU A 86 -33.31 32.56 0.73
N LYS A 87 -34.25 32.06 -0.10
CA LYS A 87 -35.61 32.61 -0.20
C LYS A 87 -36.39 32.43 1.10
N GLU A 88 -36.29 31.27 1.75
CA GLU A 88 -36.91 31.02 3.06
C GLU A 88 -36.36 31.97 4.14
N GLN A 89 -35.08 32.33 4.04
CA GLN A 89 -34.45 33.34 4.91
C GLN A 89 -34.72 34.80 4.50
N LYS A 90 -35.49 35.03 3.43
CA LYS A 90 -35.83 36.36 2.88
C LYS A 90 -34.58 37.18 2.48
N ALA A 91 -33.58 36.54 1.90
CA ALA A 91 -32.44 37.22 1.29
C ALA A 91 -32.86 38.02 0.04
N ASP A 92 -32.11 39.06 -0.29
CA ASP A 92 -32.30 39.86 -1.52
C ASP A 92 -32.01 38.98 -2.75
N ASP A 93 -32.84 39.10 -3.80
CA ASP A 93 -32.66 38.35 -5.05
C ASP A 93 -31.28 38.58 -5.67
N LYS A 94 -30.70 39.78 -5.52
CA LYS A 94 -29.32 40.06 -5.98
C LYS A 94 -28.26 39.23 -5.26
N ILE A 95 -28.44 38.97 -3.97
CA ILE A 95 -27.54 38.12 -3.18
C ILE A 95 -27.71 36.67 -3.62
N ILE A 96 -28.95 36.24 -3.84
CA ILE A 96 -29.26 34.88 -4.31
C ILE A 96 -28.60 34.62 -5.67
N ASP A 97 -28.76 35.53 -6.62
CA ASP A 97 -28.17 35.42 -7.96
C ASP A 97 -26.63 35.37 -7.89
N ALA A 98 -26.01 36.24 -7.09
CA ALA A 98 -24.56 36.26 -6.93
C ALA A 98 -24.03 34.98 -6.24
N VAL A 99 -24.74 34.44 -5.25
CA VAL A 99 -24.40 33.16 -4.63
C VAL A 99 -24.51 32.02 -5.64
N ASN A 100 -25.59 31.98 -6.42
CA ASN A 100 -25.79 30.96 -7.44
C ASN A 100 -24.70 31.00 -8.51
N GLU A 101 -24.30 32.20 -8.96
CA GLU A 101 -23.19 32.38 -9.89
C GLU A 101 -21.87 31.87 -9.32
N CYS A 102 -21.58 32.15 -8.04
CA CYS A 102 -20.40 31.64 -7.35
C CYS A 102 -20.40 30.11 -7.24
N ILE A 103 -21.54 29.50 -6.93
CA ILE A 103 -21.68 28.04 -6.88
C ILE A 103 -21.44 27.44 -8.27
N MET A 104 -22.05 27.99 -9.33
CA MET A 104 -21.79 27.51 -10.69
C MET A 104 -20.33 27.69 -11.12
N ALA A 105 -19.65 28.69 -10.56
CA ALA A 105 -18.23 28.92 -10.78
C ALA A 105 -17.31 27.90 -10.07
N THR A 106 -17.80 26.94 -9.26
CA THR A 106 -16.97 25.83 -8.76
C THR A 106 -16.82 24.71 -9.79
N LYS A 107 -17.68 24.66 -10.80
CA LYS A 107 -17.70 23.61 -11.82
C LYS A 107 -16.36 23.48 -12.55
N PHE A 108 -15.63 22.39 -12.27
CA PHE A 108 -14.22 22.24 -12.65
C PHE A 108 -13.93 22.42 -14.15
N LYS A 109 -14.90 22.15 -15.03
CA LYS A 109 -14.76 22.28 -16.50
C LYS A 109 -14.74 23.72 -17.01
N ASN A 110 -15.29 24.67 -16.24
CA ASN A 110 -15.44 26.06 -16.67
C ASN A 110 -14.33 26.94 -16.07
N THR A 111 -14.01 28.03 -16.75
CA THR A 111 -13.12 29.10 -16.25
C THR A 111 -13.98 30.15 -15.55
N PRO A 112 -13.64 30.59 -14.33
CA PRO A 112 -14.38 31.66 -13.66
C PRO A 112 -14.19 32.99 -14.38
N GLU A 113 -15.30 33.66 -14.73
CA GLU A 113 -15.29 34.95 -15.42
C GLU A 113 -15.34 36.13 -14.43
N THR A 114 -16.09 35.98 -13.33
CA THR A 114 -16.25 37.02 -12.30
C THR A 114 -15.18 36.98 -11.23
N GLU A 115 -14.92 38.12 -10.58
CA GLU A 115 -13.95 38.20 -9.47
C GLU A 115 -14.36 37.31 -8.30
N LEU A 116 -15.65 37.28 -7.92
CA LEU A 116 -16.15 36.39 -6.87
C LEU A 116 -16.00 34.91 -7.29
N GLY A 117 -16.28 34.59 -8.56
CA GLY A 117 -16.07 33.27 -9.14
C GLY A 117 -14.62 32.80 -9.06
N LYS A 118 -13.64 33.70 -9.27
CA LYS A 118 -12.21 33.40 -9.11
C LYS A 118 -11.85 33.09 -7.66
N ILE A 119 -12.42 33.84 -6.71
CA ILE A 119 -12.16 33.67 -5.28
C ILE A 119 -12.70 32.32 -4.77
N ILE A 120 -13.95 31.98 -5.08
CA ILE A 120 -14.54 30.69 -4.67
C ILE A 120 -13.79 29.52 -5.31
N ARG A 121 -13.40 29.64 -6.59
CA ARG A 121 -12.63 28.60 -7.30
C ARG A 121 -11.28 28.34 -6.63
N ASP A 122 -10.56 29.41 -6.26
CA ASP A 122 -9.30 29.29 -5.55
C ASP A 122 -9.49 28.66 -4.17
N ALA A 123 -10.52 29.07 -3.43
CA ALA A 123 -10.79 28.58 -2.09
C ALA A 123 -11.19 27.11 -2.05
N ASP A 124 -12.01 26.66 -3.00
CA ASP A 124 -12.40 25.25 -3.16
C ASP A 124 -11.17 24.37 -3.43
N SER A 125 -10.30 24.82 -4.33
CA SER A 125 -9.04 24.14 -4.66
C SER A 125 -7.87 24.47 -3.72
N SER A 126 -8.13 25.16 -2.60
CA SER A 126 -7.08 25.65 -1.69
C SER A 126 -6.19 24.54 -1.13
N HIS A 127 -6.72 23.33 -0.98
CA HIS A 127 -6.01 22.17 -0.45
C HIS A 127 -4.73 21.84 -1.24
N PHE A 128 -4.66 22.15 -2.54
CA PHE A 128 -3.43 22.04 -3.34
C PHE A 128 -2.27 22.88 -2.78
N GLY A 129 -2.60 24.04 -2.21
CA GLY A 129 -1.69 25.00 -1.59
C GLY A 129 -1.47 24.77 -0.09
N LYS A 130 -1.98 23.69 0.52
CA LYS A 130 -1.85 23.45 1.96
C LYS A 130 -0.86 22.32 2.28
N LYS A 131 -0.54 22.18 3.58
CA LYS A 131 0.39 21.14 4.05
C LYS A 131 -0.21 19.73 3.99
N TYR A 132 -1.52 19.64 4.24
CA TYR A 132 -2.31 18.41 4.30
C TYR A 132 -2.81 17.94 2.92
N PHE A 133 -2.22 18.42 1.82
CA PHE A 133 -2.63 18.10 0.46
C PHE A 133 -2.71 16.59 0.20
N ASN A 134 -1.73 15.83 0.68
CA ASN A 134 -1.67 14.39 0.44
C ASN A 134 -2.83 13.67 1.12
N GLU A 135 -3.16 14.07 2.35
CA GLU A 135 -4.24 13.53 3.15
C GLU A 135 -5.59 13.84 2.48
N ALA A 136 -5.79 15.11 2.09
CA ALA A 136 -6.98 15.53 1.36
C ALA A 136 -7.14 14.78 0.02
N SER A 137 -6.06 14.62 -0.75
CA SER A 137 -6.14 13.91 -2.03
C SER A 137 -6.39 12.41 -1.87
N GLU A 138 -5.91 11.78 -0.79
CA GLU A 138 -6.24 10.37 -0.51
C GLU A 138 -7.71 10.19 -0.09
N PHE A 139 -8.29 11.14 0.67
CA PHE A 139 -9.74 11.12 0.93
C PHE A 139 -10.54 11.20 -0.36
N LEU A 140 -10.17 12.11 -1.28
CA LEU A 140 -10.82 12.20 -2.59
C LEU A 140 -10.68 10.91 -3.39
N ARG A 141 -9.48 10.30 -3.42
CA ARG A 141 -9.26 9.02 -4.12
C ARG A 141 -10.19 7.93 -3.60
N LYS A 142 -10.35 7.85 -2.28
CA LYS A 142 -11.17 6.83 -1.62
C LYS A 142 -12.66 7.08 -1.77
N GLU A 143 -13.09 8.34 -1.76
CA GLU A 143 -14.45 8.68 -2.08
C GLU A 143 -14.82 8.27 -3.52
N LEU A 144 -13.97 8.57 -4.51
CA LEU A 144 -14.19 8.14 -5.90
C LEU A 144 -14.30 6.61 -6.05
N GLU A 145 -13.57 5.87 -5.21
CA GLU A 145 -13.65 4.40 -5.14
C GLU A 145 -14.98 3.94 -4.55
N PHE A 146 -15.43 4.55 -3.44
CA PHE A 146 -16.70 4.22 -2.79
C PHE A 146 -17.93 4.59 -3.63
N GLN A 147 -17.86 5.71 -4.37
CA GLN A 147 -18.92 6.13 -5.30
C GLN A 147 -18.93 5.31 -6.61
N GLY A 148 -17.98 4.39 -6.80
CA GLY A 148 -17.88 3.59 -8.02
C GLY A 148 -17.48 4.39 -9.27
N ILE A 149 -17.00 5.63 -9.10
CA ILE A 149 -16.63 6.53 -10.21
C ILE A 149 -15.28 6.12 -10.79
N ALA A 150 -14.30 5.86 -9.93
CA ALA A 150 -12.96 5.47 -10.36
C ALA A 150 -12.22 4.71 -9.25
N ASN A 151 -11.50 3.65 -9.63
CA ASN A 151 -10.64 2.91 -8.70
C ASN A 151 -9.16 3.09 -9.10
N TYR A 152 -8.54 4.15 -8.58
CA TYR A 152 -7.13 4.45 -8.86
C TYR A 152 -6.18 3.73 -7.91
N THR A 153 -5.18 3.05 -8.47
CA THR A 153 -4.01 2.62 -7.71
C THR A 153 -3.21 3.84 -7.20
N PRO A 154 -2.36 3.69 -6.17
CA PRO A 154 -1.50 4.78 -5.70
C PRO A 154 -0.51 5.32 -6.75
N ILE A 155 -0.29 4.60 -7.86
CA ILE A 155 0.57 5.04 -8.95
C ILE A 155 -0.23 5.91 -9.93
N GLU A 156 -1.41 5.45 -10.32
CA GLU A 156 -2.33 6.18 -11.18
C GLU A 156 -2.78 7.47 -10.51
N TRP A 157 -3.14 7.43 -9.22
CA TRP A 157 -3.54 8.62 -8.48
C TRP A 157 -2.45 9.68 -8.41
N ASN A 158 -1.20 9.27 -8.16
CA ASN A 158 -0.07 10.19 -8.18
C ASN A 158 0.13 10.81 -9.58
N ASN A 159 -0.16 10.06 -10.64
CA ASN A 159 -0.09 10.58 -12.01
C ASN A 159 -1.25 11.55 -12.32
N GLU A 160 -2.47 11.26 -11.90
CA GLU A 160 -3.61 12.16 -12.10
C GLU A 160 -3.45 13.45 -11.29
N ASN A 161 -2.96 13.39 -10.05
CA ASN A 161 -2.62 14.59 -9.27
C ASN A 161 -1.56 15.44 -9.97
N ILE A 162 -0.48 14.83 -10.50
CA ILE A 162 0.51 15.57 -11.29
C ILE A 162 -0.15 16.25 -12.50
N LYS A 163 -1.02 15.52 -13.21
CA LYS A 163 -1.73 16.05 -14.39
C LYS A 163 -2.66 17.21 -14.03
N ILE A 164 -3.46 17.08 -12.97
CA ILE A 164 -4.35 18.14 -12.48
C ILE A 164 -3.53 19.39 -12.13
N LEU A 165 -2.51 19.24 -11.27
CA LEU A 165 -1.71 20.36 -10.78
C LEU A 165 -0.88 21.06 -11.87
N THR A 166 -0.58 20.39 -12.99
CA THR A 166 0.26 20.93 -14.07
C THR A 166 -0.51 21.40 -15.30
N LYS A 167 -1.69 20.82 -15.58
CA LYS A 167 -2.40 21.05 -16.84
C LYS A 167 -3.83 21.53 -16.70
N LYS A 168 -4.48 21.27 -15.55
CA LYS A 168 -5.92 21.53 -15.40
C LYS A 168 -6.24 22.60 -14.37
N HIS A 169 -5.33 22.88 -13.44
CA HIS A 169 -5.56 23.84 -12.36
C HIS A 169 -4.57 25.01 -12.42
N GLU A 170 -5.10 26.22 -12.28
CA GLU A 170 -4.40 27.48 -12.02
C GLU A 170 -5.07 28.21 -10.84
N TYR A 171 -4.33 29.08 -10.17
CA TYR A 171 -4.93 30.00 -9.18
C TYR A 171 -5.19 31.33 -9.87
N TYR A 172 -6.25 32.03 -9.47
CA TYR A 172 -6.73 33.24 -10.13
C TYR A 172 -6.45 34.51 -9.33
N THR A 173 -6.59 34.46 -8.01
CA THR A 173 -6.44 35.62 -7.13
C THR A 173 -4.96 35.90 -6.83
N ASP A 174 -4.61 37.17 -6.70
CA ASP A 174 -3.26 37.60 -6.31
C ASP A 174 -2.83 36.98 -4.97
N TYR A 175 -3.78 36.84 -4.04
CA TYR A 175 -3.54 36.20 -2.76
C TYR A 175 -3.13 34.72 -2.92
N ALA A 176 -3.90 33.92 -3.67
CA ALA A 176 -3.60 32.51 -3.87
C ALA A 176 -2.31 32.31 -4.68
N LEU A 177 -2.07 33.15 -5.69
CA LEU A 177 -0.83 33.14 -6.46
C LEU A 177 0.39 33.46 -5.58
N LYS A 178 0.28 34.39 -4.63
CA LYS A 178 1.39 34.73 -3.75
C LYS A 178 1.62 33.70 -2.64
N ASN A 179 0.55 33.20 -2.04
CA ASN A 179 0.62 32.42 -0.79
C ASN A 179 0.47 30.90 -1.00
N TRP A 180 -0.34 30.47 -1.97
CA TRP A 180 -0.69 29.05 -2.15
C TRP A 180 0.06 28.41 -3.32
N GLN A 181 0.37 29.15 -4.38
CA GLN A 181 1.15 28.66 -5.53
C GLN A 181 2.53 28.12 -5.12
N PRO A 182 3.36 28.79 -4.28
CA PRO A 182 4.65 28.24 -3.88
C PRO A 182 4.52 26.92 -3.11
N ARG A 183 3.43 26.74 -2.37
CA ARG A 183 3.16 25.49 -1.66
C ARG A 183 2.66 24.39 -2.60
N LYS A 184 1.82 24.73 -3.58
CA LYS A 184 1.40 23.84 -4.67
C LYS A 184 2.61 23.28 -5.42
N GLU A 185 3.58 24.13 -5.76
CA GLU A 185 4.83 23.72 -6.42
C GLU A 185 5.66 22.77 -5.56
N LYS A 186 5.77 23.04 -4.25
CA LYS A 186 6.43 22.11 -3.31
C LYS A 186 5.73 20.76 -3.24
N ASN A 187 4.39 20.74 -3.24
CA ASN A 187 3.61 19.51 -3.26
C ASN A 187 3.81 18.74 -4.58
N LEU A 188 3.76 19.43 -5.72
CA LEU A 188 4.04 18.86 -7.04
C LEU A 188 5.45 18.26 -7.14
N ALA A 189 6.46 18.97 -6.63
CA ALA A 189 7.84 18.48 -6.61
C ALA A 189 7.96 17.16 -5.80
N LYS A 190 7.22 17.02 -4.71
CA LYS A 190 7.16 15.76 -3.94
C LYS A 190 6.52 14.62 -4.73
N LEU A 191 5.42 14.87 -5.45
CA LEU A 191 4.78 13.87 -6.31
C LEU A 191 5.72 13.39 -7.43
N ILE A 192 6.42 14.33 -8.09
CA ILE A 192 7.40 14.02 -9.15
C ILE A 192 8.59 13.23 -8.57
N LYS A 193 9.11 13.63 -7.41
CA LYS A 193 10.20 12.90 -6.72
C LYS A 193 9.78 11.48 -6.37
N THR A 194 8.54 11.30 -5.88
CA THR A 194 7.99 9.97 -5.56
C THR A 194 7.86 9.10 -6.80
N LYS A 195 7.33 9.66 -7.91
CA LYS A 195 7.27 8.97 -9.21
C LYS A 195 8.66 8.55 -9.72
N LYS A 196 9.65 9.45 -9.66
CA LYS A 196 11.04 9.15 -10.07
C LYS A 196 11.67 8.06 -9.20
N LYS A 197 11.56 8.16 -7.87
CA LYS A 197 12.08 7.15 -6.93
C LYS A 197 11.49 5.76 -7.20
N ARG A 198 10.17 5.67 -7.40
CA ARG A 198 9.50 4.41 -7.74
C ARG A 198 10.01 3.83 -9.06
N LYS A 199 10.14 4.65 -10.11
CA LYS A 199 10.67 4.21 -11.42
C LYS A 199 12.09 3.66 -11.31
N VAL A 200 12.96 4.29 -10.52
CA VAL A 200 14.32 3.78 -10.26
C VAL A 200 14.26 2.44 -9.52
N LYS A 201 13.46 2.34 -8.46
CA LYS A 201 13.31 1.11 -7.68
C LYS A 201 12.83 -0.07 -8.53
N LEU A 202 11.80 0.14 -9.36
CA LEU A 202 11.29 -0.88 -10.28
C LEU A 202 12.37 -1.35 -11.26
N LYS A 203 13.09 -0.43 -11.90
CA LYS A 203 14.22 -0.79 -12.78
C LYS A 203 15.30 -1.57 -12.05
N THR A 204 15.62 -1.21 -10.81
CA THR A 204 16.62 -1.94 -10.00
C THR A 204 16.13 -3.35 -9.66
N GLU A 205 14.85 -3.53 -9.35
CA GLU A 205 14.24 -4.83 -9.06
C GLU A 205 14.20 -5.73 -10.30
N GLU A 206 13.81 -5.19 -11.45
CA GLU A 206 13.86 -5.88 -12.76
C GLU A 206 15.28 -6.32 -13.11
N LEU A 207 16.26 -5.42 -12.94
CA LEU A 207 17.68 -5.73 -13.20
C LEU A 207 18.17 -6.84 -12.28
N LYS A 208 17.84 -6.77 -10.98
CA LYS A 208 18.17 -7.83 -10.00
C LYS A 208 17.53 -9.16 -10.35
N ALA A 209 16.27 -9.16 -10.78
CA ALA A 209 15.58 -10.38 -11.20
C ALA A 209 16.25 -10.99 -12.45
N LYS A 210 16.60 -10.16 -13.43
CA LYS A 210 17.32 -10.58 -14.64
C LYS A 210 18.69 -11.18 -14.30
N TYR A 211 19.50 -10.52 -13.47
CA TYR A 211 20.79 -11.05 -13.04
C TYR A 211 20.63 -12.34 -12.24
N LYS A 212 19.66 -12.43 -11.31
CA LYS A 212 19.40 -13.68 -10.58
C LYS A 212 19.03 -14.85 -11.51
N ALA A 213 18.21 -14.59 -12.53
CA ALA A 213 17.86 -15.60 -13.52
C ALA A 213 19.09 -16.02 -14.35
N GLN A 214 19.92 -15.06 -14.76
CA GLN A 214 21.16 -15.31 -15.49
C GLN A 214 22.17 -16.12 -14.66
N TYR A 215 22.47 -15.72 -13.42
CA TYR A 215 23.37 -16.45 -12.52
C TYR A 215 22.86 -17.86 -12.17
N LYS A 216 21.53 -18.07 -12.13
CA LYS A 216 20.95 -19.41 -11.93
C LYS A 216 21.22 -20.32 -13.14
N ASN A 217 21.25 -19.75 -14.35
CA ASN A 217 21.52 -20.49 -15.58
C ASN A 217 23.03 -20.66 -15.86
N GLU A 218 23.87 -19.70 -15.42
CA GLU A 218 25.33 -19.70 -15.67
C GLU A 218 26.17 -20.42 -14.58
N SER A 219 25.54 -20.90 -13.49
CA SER A 219 26.24 -21.60 -12.40
C SER A 219 25.94 -23.12 -12.32
N PRO A 220 26.19 -23.95 -13.36
CA PRO A 220 26.29 -25.40 -13.20
C PRO A 220 27.34 -25.82 -12.16
N GLU A 221 28.38 -25.01 -12.00
CA GLU A 221 29.57 -25.30 -11.18
C GLU A 221 29.25 -25.42 -9.69
N ARG A 222 28.32 -24.62 -9.14
CA ARG A 222 27.86 -24.79 -7.75
C ARG A 222 27.04 -26.06 -7.56
N GLY A 223 26.25 -26.45 -8.57
CA GLY A 223 25.51 -27.71 -8.57
C GLY A 223 26.48 -28.90 -8.56
N ILE A 224 27.49 -28.86 -9.43
CA ILE A 224 28.57 -29.84 -9.52
C ILE A 224 29.37 -29.91 -8.21
N GLN A 225 29.79 -28.77 -7.66
CA GLN A 225 30.52 -28.72 -6.38
C GLN A 225 29.71 -29.29 -5.23
N THR A 226 28.40 -28.99 -5.19
CA THR A 226 27.49 -29.54 -4.17
C THR A 226 27.35 -31.05 -4.34
N PHE A 227 27.19 -31.53 -5.58
CA PHE A 227 27.13 -32.95 -5.90
C PHE A 227 28.39 -33.69 -5.41
N TYR A 228 29.59 -33.23 -5.80
CA TYR A 228 30.84 -33.86 -5.36
C TYR A 228 30.99 -33.86 -3.85
N ARG A 229 30.66 -32.75 -3.18
CA ARG A 229 30.71 -32.67 -1.71
C ARG A 229 29.78 -33.67 -1.04
N VAL A 230 28.54 -33.81 -1.53
CA VAL A 230 27.56 -34.75 -0.99
C VAL A 230 27.97 -36.19 -1.27
N ALA A 231 28.41 -36.49 -2.50
CA ALA A 231 28.87 -37.81 -2.90
C ALA A 231 30.07 -38.27 -2.06
N LEU A 232 31.08 -37.42 -1.87
CA LEU A 232 32.24 -37.71 -1.03
C LEU A 232 31.85 -37.93 0.43
N ARG A 233 30.98 -37.07 0.99
CA ARG A 233 30.51 -37.24 2.37
C ARG A 233 29.73 -38.54 2.56
N ASN A 234 28.93 -38.94 1.57
CA ASN A 234 28.22 -40.22 1.60
C ASN A 234 29.18 -41.40 1.51
N HIS A 235 30.18 -41.35 0.62
CA HIS A 235 31.20 -42.39 0.51
C HIS A 235 31.98 -42.57 1.82
N ILE A 236 32.45 -41.48 2.43
CA ILE A 236 33.14 -41.53 3.72
C ILE A 236 32.25 -42.16 4.78
N LYS A 237 30.99 -41.72 4.90
CA LYS A 237 30.05 -42.28 5.87
C LYS A 237 29.75 -43.76 5.64
N LEU A 238 29.63 -44.19 4.39
CA LEU A 238 29.45 -45.61 4.05
C LEU A 238 30.67 -46.44 4.45
N SER A 239 31.88 -45.91 4.21
CA SER A 239 33.13 -46.51 4.66
C SER A 239 33.17 -46.63 6.19
N ASP A 240 32.87 -45.55 6.92
CA ASP A 240 32.85 -45.55 8.39
C ASP A 240 31.86 -46.59 8.95
N ILE A 241 30.70 -46.76 8.30
CA ILE A 241 29.71 -47.79 8.67
C ILE A 241 30.26 -49.19 8.40
N ALA A 242 30.94 -49.41 7.28
CA ALA A 242 31.56 -50.70 6.96
C ALA A 242 32.64 -51.06 7.99
N ASP A 243 33.55 -50.14 8.30
CA ASP A 243 34.59 -50.31 9.32
C ASP A 243 33.99 -50.63 10.69
N THR A 244 32.92 -49.91 11.08
CA THR A 244 32.22 -50.18 12.34
C THR A 244 31.63 -51.58 12.36
N LYS A 245 31.02 -52.04 11.26
CA LYS A 245 30.46 -53.40 11.16
C LYS A 245 31.54 -54.47 11.15
N ALA A 246 32.65 -54.26 10.45
CA ALA A 246 33.80 -55.16 10.45
C ALA A 246 34.37 -55.33 11.87
N ASN A 247 34.53 -54.23 12.61
CA ASN A 247 34.99 -54.25 14.00
C ASN A 247 34.02 -54.98 14.94
N ILE A 248 32.70 -54.78 14.77
CA ILE A 248 31.69 -55.54 15.52
C ILE A 248 31.77 -57.03 15.19
N LEU A 249 31.89 -57.40 13.90
CA LEU A 249 31.94 -58.80 13.49
C LEU A 249 33.21 -59.51 14.00
N LEU A 250 34.35 -58.83 13.98
CA LEU A 250 35.61 -59.30 14.53
C LEU A 250 35.51 -59.53 16.05
N SER A 251 35.02 -58.54 16.80
CA SER A 251 34.91 -58.64 18.26
C SER A 251 33.94 -59.72 18.70
N VAL A 252 32.76 -59.82 18.09
CA VAL A 252 31.76 -60.85 18.42
C VAL A 252 32.28 -62.26 18.10
N ASN A 253 32.85 -62.48 16.91
CA ASN A 253 33.39 -63.79 16.55
C ASN A 253 34.59 -64.19 17.43
N ALA A 254 35.44 -63.24 17.83
CA ALA A 254 36.54 -63.49 18.76
C ALA A 254 36.04 -63.95 20.14
N ILE A 255 34.98 -63.31 20.67
CA ILE A 255 34.33 -63.72 21.92
C ILE A 255 33.74 -65.12 21.79
N ILE A 256 33.03 -65.39 20.68
CA ILE A 256 32.43 -66.70 20.41
C ILE A 256 33.50 -67.81 20.38
N ILE A 257 34.58 -67.62 19.61
CA ILE A 257 35.68 -68.60 19.52
C ILE A 257 36.29 -68.83 20.91
N SER A 258 36.49 -67.78 21.70
CA SER A 258 37.02 -67.89 23.07
C SER A 258 36.13 -68.75 23.98
N LEU A 259 34.80 -68.59 23.89
CA LEU A 259 33.84 -69.40 24.66
C LEU A 259 33.78 -70.86 24.18
N VAL A 260 33.86 -71.09 22.86
CA VAL A 260 33.90 -72.44 22.28
C VAL A 260 35.14 -73.19 22.76
N LEU A 261 36.30 -72.52 22.72
CA LEU A 261 37.56 -73.09 23.20
C LEU A 261 37.52 -73.37 24.71
N ALA A 262 36.90 -72.49 25.52
CA ALA A 262 36.84 -72.67 26.97
C ALA A 262 35.86 -73.78 27.41
N ASN A 263 34.69 -73.87 26.78
CA ASN A 263 33.57 -74.68 27.31
C ASN A 263 33.20 -75.92 26.46
N LEU A 264 33.37 -75.84 25.14
CA LEU A 264 32.92 -76.90 24.22
C LEU A 264 34.04 -77.90 23.95
N ILE A 265 35.29 -77.46 23.86
CA ILE A 265 36.41 -78.34 23.48
C ILE A 265 36.59 -79.50 24.45
N SER A 266 36.42 -79.26 25.76
CA SER A 266 36.53 -80.27 26.82
C SER A 266 35.38 -81.29 26.82
N LYS A 267 34.25 -80.97 26.16
CA LYS A 267 33.06 -81.83 26.06
C LYS A 267 33.01 -82.65 24.76
N LEU A 268 33.87 -82.35 23.79
CA LEU A 268 33.92 -83.04 22.49
C LEU A 268 34.36 -84.50 22.62
N ASP A 269 35.29 -84.80 23.53
CA ASP A 269 35.77 -86.17 23.77
C ASP A 269 34.66 -87.07 24.33
N THR A 270 33.76 -86.52 25.16
CA THR A 270 32.65 -87.27 25.77
C THR A 270 31.41 -87.33 24.88
N ASN A 271 31.24 -86.41 23.92
CA ASN A 271 30.05 -86.30 23.08
C ASN A 271 30.42 -86.16 21.59
N PRO A 272 30.70 -87.29 20.89
CA PRO A 272 31.16 -87.26 19.49
C PRO A 272 30.19 -86.59 18.51
N TYR A 273 28.88 -86.58 18.82
CA TYR A 273 27.86 -85.94 17.98
C TYR A 273 27.98 -84.40 17.93
N LEU A 274 28.71 -83.77 18.88
CA LEU A 274 28.93 -82.32 18.92
C LEU A 274 30.10 -81.86 18.04
N VAL A 275 30.94 -82.77 17.54
CA VAL A 275 32.16 -82.44 16.77
C VAL A 275 31.82 -81.73 15.47
N TYR A 276 30.93 -82.28 14.66
CA TYR A 276 30.60 -81.71 13.35
C TYR A 276 29.92 -80.33 13.44
N PRO A 277 28.89 -80.12 14.29
CA PRO A 277 28.31 -78.79 14.50
C PRO A 277 29.33 -77.75 14.99
N THR A 278 30.23 -78.14 15.89
CA THR A 278 31.26 -77.22 16.42
C THR A 278 32.27 -76.84 15.34
N ALA A 279 32.72 -77.78 14.52
CA ALA A 279 33.65 -77.51 13.43
C ALA A 279 33.07 -76.60 12.34
N VAL A 280 31.81 -76.81 11.95
CA VAL A 280 31.11 -75.94 11.00
C VAL A 280 30.94 -74.53 11.57
N PHE A 281 30.58 -74.44 12.86
CA PHE A 281 30.39 -73.17 13.54
C PHE A 281 31.68 -72.36 13.66
N THR A 282 32.79 -72.98 14.09
CA THR A 282 34.09 -72.30 14.19
C THR A 282 34.63 -71.90 12.82
N LEU A 283 34.50 -72.76 11.81
CA LEU A 283 34.89 -72.43 10.43
C LEU A 283 34.11 -71.23 9.90
N SER A 284 32.80 -71.18 10.13
CA SER A 284 31.97 -70.03 9.74
C SER A 284 32.41 -68.74 10.43
N CYS A 285 32.77 -68.78 11.71
CA CYS A 285 33.30 -67.61 12.44
C CYS A 285 34.64 -67.14 11.86
N VAL A 286 35.56 -68.07 11.56
CA VAL A 286 36.87 -67.73 10.99
C VAL A 286 36.73 -67.12 9.59
N ILE A 287 35.92 -67.72 8.72
CA ILE A 287 35.63 -67.17 7.38
C ILE A 287 35.03 -65.77 7.51
N SER A 288 34.06 -65.60 8.40
CA SER A 288 33.43 -64.30 8.67
C SER A 288 34.44 -63.24 9.14
N MET A 289 35.41 -63.59 9.98
CA MET A 289 36.47 -62.68 10.41
C MET A 289 37.42 -62.30 9.28
N ILE A 290 37.84 -63.27 8.46
CA ILE A 290 38.71 -63.02 7.29
C ILE A 290 38.02 -62.06 6.32
N LEU A 291 36.74 -62.28 6.03
CA LEU A 291 35.97 -61.42 5.14
C LEU A 291 35.81 -59.99 5.70
N SER A 292 35.73 -59.80 7.02
CA SER A 292 35.70 -58.46 7.63
C SER A 292 37.03 -57.72 7.63
N ILE A 293 38.16 -58.41 7.54
CA ILE A 293 39.48 -57.75 7.46
C ILE A 293 39.77 -57.26 6.04
N ILE A 294 39.22 -57.95 5.04
CA ILE A 294 39.44 -57.65 3.61
C ILE A 294 38.47 -56.57 3.11
N ALA A 295 37.27 -56.51 3.67
CA ALA A 295 36.19 -55.59 3.30
C ALA A 295 36.40 -54.19 3.89
#